data_AF-A0A944ZW06-F1
#
_entry.id   AF-A0A944ZW06-F1
#
_cell.length_a   1.000
_cell.length_b   1.000
_cell.length_c   1.000
_cell.angle_alpha   90.00
_cell.angle_beta   90.00
_cell.angle_gamma   90.00
#
_symmetry.space_group_name_H-M   'P 1'
#
loop_
_entity.id
_entity.type
_entity.pdbx_description
1 polymer ?
#
loop_
_entity_poly.entity_id
_entity_poly.type
_entity_poly.pdbx_seq_one_letter_code
_entity_poly.pdbx_strand_id
1 'polypeptide(L)'
;FDPVYHPLYYEEIDLSYRALKRGWKVLYEPKSVAYHKVQSTITRQEKKRQIGLISARNNYLFVWKNILDRSLTYQFLFYIPLFLIRDLFRMKSRFWVAFYMALKRLPSILKARRREKLDVIFSDREILQKINRPTH
;
A
#
# COMPACT_ATOMS: atom_id res chain seq x y z
N PHE A 1 9.65 10.46 -3.32
CA PHE A 1 8.25 10.73 -2.94
C PHE A 1 7.35 10.38 -4.12
N ASP A 2 6.25 9.64 -3.91
CA ASP A 2 5.30 9.31 -4.99
C ASP A 2 3.96 10.01 -4.73
N PRO A 3 3.59 11.04 -5.54
CA PRO A 3 2.38 11.81 -5.34
C PRO A 3 1.08 10.99 -5.52
N VAL A 4 1.17 9.75 -5.99
CA VAL A 4 0.01 8.85 -6.09
C VAL A 4 -0.62 8.54 -4.72
N TYR A 5 0.13 8.66 -3.62
CA TYR A 5 -0.41 8.40 -2.27
C TYR A 5 -1.02 9.62 -1.58
N HIS A 6 -0.86 10.82 -2.14
CA HIS A 6 -1.35 12.07 -1.55
C HIS A 6 -2.85 11.97 -1.14
N PRO A 7 -3.25 12.44 0.06
CA PRO A 7 -2.47 13.31 0.97
C PRO A 7 -1.76 12.60 2.15
N LEU A 8 -1.93 11.28 2.35
CA LEU A 8 -1.47 10.61 3.57
C LEU A 8 -1.49 9.08 3.46
N TYR A 9 -0.68 8.43 4.29
CA TYR A 9 -0.43 6.97 4.36
C TYR A 9 0.23 6.37 3.13
N TYR A 10 0.93 5.24 3.35
CA TYR A 10 1.62 4.42 2.35
C TYR A 10 2.90 5.00 1.75
N GLU A 11 3.24 6.26 1.95
CA GLU A 11 4.49 6.83 1.44
C GLU A 11 5.72 6.14 2.03
N GLU A 12 5.74 5.97 3.36
CA GLU A 12 6.82 5.27 4.07
C GLU A 12 6.84 3.78 3.71
N ILE A 13 5.67 3.13 3.70
CA ILE A 13 5.54 1.70 3.34
C ILE A 13 6.02 1.45 1.91
N ASP A 14 5.62 2.29 0.95
CA ASP A 14 6.09 2.24 -0.43
C ASP A 14 7.59 2.43 -0.53
N LEU A 15 8.14 3.42 0.18
CA LEU A 15 9.57 3.67 0.17
C LEU A 15 10.36 2.49 0.74
N SER A 16 9.99 2.02 1.93
CA SER A 16 10.66 0.89 2.59
C SER A 16 10.55 -0.40 1.77
N TYR A 17 9.37 -0.68 1.22
CA TYR A 17 9.18 -1.89 0.40
C TYR A 17 10.02 -1.87 -0.87
N ARG A 18 10.05 -0.73 -1.58
CA ARG A 18 10.89 -0.58 -2.77
C ARG A 18 12.38 -0.59 -2.44
N ALA A 19 12.79 -0.01 -1.31
CA ALA A 19 14.16 -0.08 -0.82
C ALA A 19 14.60 -1.54 -0.65
N LEU A 20 13.78 -2.37 0.02
CA LEU A 20 14.04 -3.80 0.18
C LEU A 20 14.16 -4.52 -1.18
N LYS A 21 13.25 -4.25 -2.12
CA LYS A 21 13.28 -4.85 -3.47
C LYS A 21 14.51 -4.44 -4.30
N ARG A 22 15.12 -3.30 -3.98
CA ARG A 22 16.39 -2.84 -4.56
C ARG A 22 17.63 -3.27 -3.75
N GLY A 23 17.46 -4.14 -2.75
CA GLY A 23 18.55 -4.68 -1.95
C GLY A 23 19.05 -3.80 -0.80
N TRP A 24 18.34 -2.71 -0.51
CA TRP A 24 18.65 -1.87 0.64
C TRP A 24 18.14 -2.53 1.93
N LYS A 25 18.78 -2.19 3.05
CA LYS A 25 18.37 -2.64 4.38
C LYS A 25 17.45 -1.60 5.02
N VAL A 26 16.39 -2.07 5.67
CA VAL A 26 15.52 -1.25 6.52
C VAL A 26 15.75 -1.70 7.95
N LEU A 27 16.36 -0.84 8.76
CA LEU A 27 16.76 -1.14 10.14
C LEU A 27 16.01 -0.22 11.11
N TYR A 28 15.61 -0.77 12.25
CA TYR A 28 15.02 -0.02 13.34
C TYR A 28 16.09 0.25 14.40
N GLU A 29 16.29 1.51 14.77
CA GLU A 29 17.23 1.94 15.82
C GLU A 29 16.43 2.47 17.03
N PRO A 30 16.27 1.68 18.10
CA PRO A 30 15.46 2.06 19.26
C PRO A 30 16.02 3.28 20.02
N LYS A 31 17.31 3.60 19.88
CA LYS A 31 17.92 4.76 20.55
C LYS A 31 17.67 6.08 19.82
N SER A 32 17.20 6.04 18.58
CA SER A 32 16.88 7.23 17.79
C SER A 32 15.44 7.67 18.05
N VAL A 33 15.24 8.65 18.93
CA VAL A 33 13.92 9.13 19.34
C VAL A 33 13.61 10.47 18.65
N ALA A 34 12.51 10.51 17.90
CA ALA A 34 11.99 11.72 17.25
C ALA A 34 10.61 12.09 17.81
N TYR A 35 10.41 13.38 18.14
CA TYR A 35 9.14 13.90 18.66
C TYR A 35 8.30 14.49 17.52
N HIS A 36 7.11 13.91 17.27
CA HIS A 36 6.17 14.43 16.28
C HIS A 36 4.87 14.88 16.95
N LYS A 37 4.51 16.16 16.80
CA LYS A 37 3.27 16.72 17.35
C LYS A 37 2.07 16.32 16.48
N VAL A 38 1.18 15.48 17.01
CA VAL A 38 -0.05 15.10 16.31
C VAL A 38 -1.10 16.20 16.52
N GLN A 39 -1.41 16.97 15.49
CA GLN A 39 -2.48 17.99 15.53
C GLN A 39 -3.81 17.41 15.00
N SER A 40 -4.91 17.63 15.73
CA SER A 40 -6.26 17.21 15.34
C SER A 40 -7.28 18.35 15.46
N THR A 41 -7.61 19.03 14.36
CA THR A 41 -8.61 20.13 14.35
C THR A 41 -9.89 19.79 13.55
N ILE A 42 -10.25 18.51 13.43
CA ILE A 42 -11.52 18.07 12.81
C ILE A 42 -12.13 16.99 13.71
N THR A 43 -13.46 16.96 13.86
CA THR A 43 -14.25 15.91 14.52
C THR A 43 -13.62 14.54 14.27
N ARG A 44 -13.10 13.94 15.36
CA ARG A 44 -12.24 12.74 15.34
C ARG A 44 -12.81 11.60 14.49
N GLN A 45 -14.14 11.49 14.41
CA GLN A 45 -14.85 10.43 13.71
C GLN A 45 -14.93 10.63 12.19
N GLU A 46 -15.26 11.84 11.72
CA GLU A 46 -15.30 12.15 10.29
C GLU A 46 -13.89 12.10 9.69
N LYS A 47 -12.91 12.64 10.42
CA LYS A 47 -11.48 12.51 10.07
C LYS A 47 -11.06 11.04 9.98
N LYS A 48 -11.46 10.19 10.93
CA LYS A 48 -11.15 8.75 10.92
C LYS A 48 -11.78 8.01 9.74
N ARG A 49 -13.03 8.32 9.38
CA ARG A 49 -13.70 7.73 8.22
C ARG A 49 -13.02 8.13 6.91
N GLN A 50 -12.70 9.41 6.74
CA GLN A 50 -12.00 9.92 5.55
C GLN A 50 -10.58 9.31 5.43
N ILE A 51 -9.84 9.28 6.54
CA ILE A 51 -8.53 8.61 6.62
C ILE A 51 -8.64 7.14 6.24
N GLY A 52 -9.65 6.42 6.76
CA GLY A 52 -9.86 5.02 6.44
C GLY A 52 -10.11 4.78 4.94
N LEU A 53 -10.86 5.67 4.28
CA LEU A 53 -11.07 5.63 2.83
C LEU A 53 -9.78 5.88 2.04
N ILE A 54 -9.00 6.90 2.43
CA ILE A 54 -7.72 7.21 1.79
C ILE A 54 -6.74 6.04 1.97
N SER A 55 -6.64 5.48 3.17
CA SER A 55 -5.81 4.32 3.46
C SER A 55 -6.23 3.10 2.65
N ALA A 56 -7.54 2.82 2.53
CA ALA A 56 -8.04 1.71 1.72
C ALA A 56 -7.74 1.90 0.23
N ARG A 57 -7.92 3.12 -0.31
CA ARG A 57 -7.54 3.45 -1.68
C ARG A 57 -6.04 3.23 -1.90
N ASN A 58 -5.21 3.74 -0.99
CA ASN A 58 -3.76 3.65 -1.09
C ASN A 58 -3.25 2.21 -0.99
N ASN A 59 -3.95 1.32 -0.25
CA ASN A 59 -3.67 -0.10 -0.25
C ASN A 59 -3.77 -0.72 -1.66
N TYR A 60 -4.86 -0.45 -2.39
CA TYR A 60 -4.99 -0.92 -3.78
C TYR A 60 -3.88 -0.37 -4.67
N LEU A 61 -3.59 0.93 -4.58
CA LEU A 61 -2.55 1.57 -5.38
C LEU A 61 -1.16 1.00 -5.08
N PHE A 62 -0.86 0.73 -3.81
CA PHE A 62 0.37 0.08 -3.37
C PHE A 62 0.52 -1.31 -3.98
N VAL A 63 -0.52 -2.16 -3.88
CA VAL A 63 -0.48 -3.51 -4.43
C VAL A 63 -0.29 -3.47 -5.95
N TRP A 64 -1.06 -2.64 -6.65
CA TRP A 64 -0.98 -2.49 -8.10
C TRP A 64 0.36 -1.92 -8.58
N LYS A 65 1.04 -1.11 -7.78
CA LYS A 65 2.37 -0.59 -8.11
C LYS A 65 3.46 -1.61 -7.85
N ASN A 66 3.48 -2.18 -6.64
CA ASN A 66 4.67 -2.79 -6.08
C ASN A 66 4.70 -4.31 -6.16
N ILE A 67 3.56 -5.00 -6.17
CA ILE A 67 3.51 -6.47 -6.28
C ILE A 67 3.69 -6.85 -7.74
N LEU A 68 4.89 -7.25 -8.14
CA LEU A 68 5.28 -7.54 -9.51
C LEU A 68 5.24 -9.03 -9.86
N ASP A 69 5.31 -9.90 -8.86
CA ASP A 69 5.20 -11.35 -9.01
C ASP A 69 3.88 -11.74 -9.67
N ARG A 70 3.98 -12.54 -10.74
CA ARG A 70 2.82 -12.92 -11.55
C ARG A 70 1.77 -13.65 -10.73
N SER A 71 2.18 -14.65 -9.94
CA SER A 71 1.25 -15.43 -9.12
C SER A 71 0.51 -14.56 -8.10
N LEU A 72 1.24 -13.66 -7.41
CA LEU A 72 0.65 -12.79 -6.39
C LEU A 72 -0.28 -11.78 -7.06
N THR A 73 0.12 -11.22 -8.20
CA THR A 73 -0.73 -10.32 -8.99
C THR A 73 -2.03 -11.00 -9.38
N TYR A 74 -2.00 -12.23 -9.91
CA TYR A 74 -3.21 -12.97 -10.27
C TYR A 74 -4.08 -13.32 -9.07
N GLN A 75 -3.48 -13.70 -7.94
CA GLN A 75 -4.22 -13.92 -6.70
C GLN A 75 -4.95 -12.63 -6.27
N PHE A 76 -4.27 -11.48 -6.27
CA PHE A 76 -4.93 -10.22 -5.94
C PHE A 76 -6.06 -9.88 -6.93
N LEU A 77 -5.85 -10.06 -8.23
CA LEU A 77 -6.89 -9.82 -9.24
C LEU A 77 -8.11 -10.74 -9.04
N PHE A 78 -7.90 -11.99 -8.63
CA PHE A 78 -8.97 -12.94 -8.34
C PHE A 78 -9.71 -12.62 -7.04
N TYR A 79 -8.98 -12.26 -5.96
CA TYR A 79 -9.58 -12.00 -4.65
C TYR A 79 -10.25 -10.64 -4.54
N ILE A 80 -9.85 -9.63 -5.32
CA ILE A 80 -10.47 -8.29 -5.29
C ILE A 80 -11.99 -8.37 -5.55
N PRO A 81 -12.48 -8.99 -6.65
CA PRO A 81 -13.91 -9.17 -6.88
C PRO A 81 -14.60 -9.92 -5.75
N LEU A 82 -14.00 -11.00 -5.24
CA LEU A 82 -14.56 -11.79 -4.14
C LEU A 82 -14.72 -10.96 -2.86
N PHE A 83 -13.73 -10.13 -2.54
CA PHE A 83 -13.80 -9.22 -1.39
C PHE A 83 -14.85 -8.13 -1.58
N LEU A 84 -14.95 -7.56 -2.78
CA LEU A 84 -15.97 -6.55 -3.09
C LEU A 84 -17.38 -7.13 -2.99
N ILE A 85 -17.62 -8.32 -3.55
CA ILE A 85 -18.90 -9.04 -3.45
C ILE A 85 -19.23 -9.34 -1.99
N ARG A 86 -18.30 -9.89 -1.21
CA ARG A 86 -18.50 -10.13 0.23
C ARG A 86 -18.86 -8.84 0.98
N ASP A 87 -18.20 -7.74 0.64
CA ASP A 87 -18.41 -6.45 1.32
C ASP A 87 -19.74 -5.79 0.91
N LEU A 88 -20.27 -6.12 -0.28
CA LEU A 88 -21.63 -5.76 -0.70
C LEU A 88 -22.66 -6.39 0.26
N PHE A 89 -22.54 -7.70 0.53
CA PHE A 89 -23.43 -8.40 1.47
C PHE A 89 -23.30 -7.93 2.92
N ARG A 90 -22.18 -7.29 3.28
CA ARG A 90 -21.94 -6.72 4.62
C ARG A 90 -22.31 -5.25 4.75
N MET A 91 -22.94 -4.66 3.72
CA MET A 91 -23.28 -3.23 3.66
C MET A 91 -22.09 -2.30 3.91
N LYS A 92 -20.86 -2.74 3.57
CA LYS A 92 -19.62 -1.97 3.74
C LYS A 92 -19.28 -1.20 2.48
N SER A 93 -20.02 -0.12 2.22
CA SER A 93 -19.84 0.75 1.03
C SER A 93 -18.45 1.39 0.91
N ARG A 94 -17.71 1.51 2.02
CA ARG A 94 -16.40 2.17 2.06
C ARG A 94 -15.36 1.54 1.13
N PHE A 95 -15.35 0.21 0.97
CA PHE A 95 -14.33 -0.47 0.17
C PHE A 95 -14.59 -0.30 -1.32
N TRP A 96 -15.85 -0.27 -1.73
CA TRP A 96 -16.27 0.04 -3.09
C TRP A 96 -15.88 1.47 -3.50
N VAL A 97 -16.14 2.45 -2.63
CA VAL A 97 -15.74 3.84 -2.87
C VAL A 97 -14.22 3.96 -2.99
N ALA A 98 -13.47 3.33 -2.08
CA ALA A 98 -12.01 3.33 -2.12
C ALA A 98 -11.46 2.66 -3.40
N PHE A 99 -12.06 1.54 -3.83
CA PHE A 99 -11.70 0.85 -5.06
C PHE A 99 -11.94 1.72 -6.29
N TYR A 100 -13.09 2.38 -6.39
CA TYR A 100 -13.38 3.32 -7.47
C TYR A 100 -12.41 4.52 -7.48
N MET A 101 -12.07 5.07 -6.30
CA MET A 101 -11.04 6.10 -6.18
C MET A 101 -9.67 5.63 -6.64
N ALA A 102 -9.34 4.35 -6.44
CA ALA A 102 -8.09 3.77 -6.92
C ALA A 102 -8.11 3.58 -8.45
N LEU A 103 -9.24 3.13 -9.01
CA LEU A 103 -9.41 3.00 -10.47
C LEU A 103 -9.20 4.34 -11.20
N LYS A 104 -9.65 5.46 -10.64
CA LYS A 104 -9.39 6.80 -11.19
C LYS A 104 -7.89 7.13 -11.32
N ARG A 105 -7.02 6.48 -10.53
CA ARG A 105 -5.56 6.65 -10.56
C ARG A 105 -4.85 5.49 -11.28
N LEU A 106 -5.59 4.62 -11.95
CA LEU A 106 -5.04 3.44 -12.63
C LEU A 106 -4.02 3.77 -13.73
N PRO A 107 -4.23 4.76 -14.61
CA PRO A 107 -3.22 5.08 -15.64
C PRO A 107 -1.89 5.53 -15.04
N SER A 108 -1.94 6.40 -14.02
CA SER A 108 -0.75 6.86 -13.31
C SER A 108 -0.02 5.73 -12.59
N ILE A 109 -0.75 4.81 -11.96
CA ILE A 109 -0.14 3.73 -11.19
C ILE A 109 0.45 2.64 -12.08
N LEU A 110 -0.15 2.38 -13.25
CA LEU A 110 0.44 1.48 -14.24
C LEU A 110 1.74 2.04 -14.82
N LYS A 111 1.82 3.36 -15.05
CA LYS A 111 3.07 4.02 -15.43
C LYS A 111 4.14 3.89 -14.34
N ALA A 112 3.76 4.10 -13.08
CA ALA A 112 4.66 3.90 -11.93
C ALA A 112 5.12 2.44 -11.80
N ARG A 113 4.21 1.46 -11.97
CA ARG A 113 4.52 0.03 -11.96
C ARG A 113 5.55 -0.35 -13.02
N ARG A 114 5.46 0.22 -14.23
CA ARG A 114 6.44 -0.03 -15.29
C ARG A 114 7.84 0.45 -14.91
N ARG A 115 7.95 1.61 -14.27
CA ARG A 115 9.23 2.12 -13.75
C ARG A 115 9.76 1.20 -12.66
N GLU A 116 8.91 0.77 -11.74
CA GLU A 116 9.33 -0.11 -10.66
C GLU A 116 9.88 -1.44 -11.17
N LYS A 117 9.31 -2.00 -12.25
CA LYS A 117 9.84 -3.22 -12.87
C LYS A 117 11.29 -3.10 -13.35
N LEU A 118 11.78 -1.90 -13.66
CA LEU A 118 13.14 -1.70 -14.17
C LEU A 118 14.19 -1.71 -13.06
N ASP A 119 13.82 -1.29 -11.85
CA ASP A 119 14.79 -1.13 -10.76
C ASP A 119 14.84 -2.33 -9.81
N VAL A 120 13.93 -3.29 -9.95
CA VAL A 120 13.76 -4.38 -8.98
C VAL A 120 14.83 -5.44 -9.14
N ILE A 121 15.50 -5.75 -8.03
CA ILE A 121 16.54 -6.79 -7.92
C ILE A 121 15.96 -8.06 -7.30
N PHE A 122 15.11 -7.92 -6.27
CA PHE A 122 14.47 -9.03 -5.57
C PHE A 122 12.98 -9.13 -5.87
N SER A 123 12.49 -10.35 -6.09
CA SER A 123 11.06 -10.66 -6.24
C SER A 123 10.28 -10.38 -4.94
N ASP A 124 8.96 -10.20 -5.05
CA ASP A 124 8.11 -9.99 -3.87
C ASP A 124 8.16 -11.20 -2.95
N ARG A 125 8.19 -12.41 -3.51
CA ARG A 125 8.35 -13.66 -2.76
C ARG A 125 9.65 -13.69 -1.96
N GLU A 126 10.78 -13.33 -2.55
CA GLU A 126 12.07 -13.29 -1.83
C GLU A 126 12.04 -12.28 -0.68
N ILE A 127 11.49 -11.09 -0.90
CA ILE A 127 11.36 -10.08 0.16
C ILE A 127 10.43 -10.55 1.27
N LEU A 128 9.28 -11.13 0.93
CA LEU A 128 8.33 -11.67 1.92
C LEU A 128 8.95 -12.82 2.72
N GLN A 129 9.73 -13.70 2.09
CA GLN A 129 10.47 -14.73 2.80
C GLN A 129 11.54 -14.14 3.73
N LYS A 130 12.29 -13.12 3.30
CA LYS A 130 13.30 -12.45 4.14
C LYS A 130 12.68 -11.79 5.37
N ILE A 131 11.51 -11.14 5.21
CA ILE A 131 10.80 -10.48 6.31
C ILE A 131 10.21 -11.50 7.29
N ASN A 132 9.66 -12.61 6.79
CA ASN A 132 8.97 -13.61 7.60
C ASN A 132 9.91 -14.67 8.21
N ARG A 133 11.21 -14.66 7.87
CA ARG A 133 12.18 -15.52 8.55
C ARG A 133 12.30 -15.08 10.00
N PRO A 134 12.12 -15.98 10.98
CA PRO A 134 12.44 -15.65 12.36
C PRO A 134 13.90 -15.23 12.42
N THR A 135 14.15 -14.06 13.00
CA THR A 135 15.50 -13.65 13.38
C THR A 135 15.92 -14.58 14.52
N HIS A 136 16.77 -15.56 14.20
CA HIS A 136 17.47 -16.37 15.18
C HIS A 136 18.55 -15.53 15.86
#